data_AF-S7J2G3-F1
#
_entry.id   AF-S7J2G3-F1
#
_cell.length_a   1.000
_cell.length_b   1.000
_cell.length_c   1.000
_cell.angle_alpha   90.00
_cell.angle_beta   90.00
_cell.angle_gamma   90.00
#
_symmetry.space_group_name_H-M   'P 1'
#
loop_
_entity.id
_entity.type
_entity.pdbx_description
1 polymer ?
#
loop_
_entity_poly.entity_id
_entity_poly.type
_entity_poly.pdbx_seq_one_letter_code
_entity_poly.pdbx_strand_id
1 'polypeptide(L)'
;MFASLFANAKAPSQRNYSRLVIISDFHYPCKNLVTPKERLLRMAAKERVLQEMNNWRDLDLAVELSHQQLAWLGQTLAAHRQQPTIIFCHAPLEQTAVSSRPGISLPSPRNSVQPAGDIRTILARHHQARLWVSGHTHTMPSDATFMDDANYYEGRVLNVYNSDWDEDTIYTNSLYLYEDHILIRTYDHTRGEWLPAFDRTVTLPEWCCLTA
;
A
#
# COMPACT_ATOMS: atom_id res chain seq x y z
N MET A 1 23.62 -28.19 28.93
CA MET A 1 24.86 -27.70 28.30
C MET A 1 24.68 -27.85 26.80
N PHE A 2 24.21 -26.80 26.13
CA PHE A 2 24.11 -26.73 24.67
C PHE A 2 24.93 -25.54 24.21
N ALA A 3 26.01 -25.84 23.50
CA ALA A 3 26.97 -24.87 23.01
C ALA A 3 26.39 -24.11 21.82
N SER A 4 26.47 -22.78 21.87
CA SER A 4 26.28 -21.94 20.70
C SER A 4 27.48 -22.08 19.78
N LEU A 5 27.26 -22.63 18.58
CA LEU A 5 28.17 -22.51 17.45
C LEU A 5 27.74 -21.31 16.63
N PHE A 6 28.19 -20.12 17.02
CA PHE A 6 28.27 -19.00 16.10
C PHE A 6 29.34 -19.34 15.06
N ALA A 7 28.91 -19.81 13.89
CA ALA A 7 29.75 -19.75 12.71
C ALA A 7 30.03 -18.27 12.42
N ASN A 8 31.31 -17.94 12.29
CA ASN A 8 31.83 -16.67 11.79
C ASN A 8 31.26 -16.38 10.39
N ALA A 9 30.03 -15.90 10.30
CA ALA A 9 29.56 -15.20 9.13
C ALA A 9 30.25 -13.84 9.16
N LYS A 10 31.16 -13.60 8.21
CA LYS A 10 31.52 -12.23 7.81
C LYS A 10 30.24 -11.41 7.82
N ALA A 11 30.22 -10.30 8.56
CA ALA A 11 29.12 -9.34 8.48
C ALA A 11 28.85 -9.11 6.98
N PRO A 12 27.62 -9.32 6.49
CA PRO A 12 27.33 -9.12 5.09
C PRO A 12 27.81 -7.70 4.74
N SER A 13 28.51 -7.58 3.62
CA SER A 13 28.87 -6.28 3.03
C SER A 13 27.68 -5.34 3.22
N GLN A 14 27.92 -4.18 3.85
CA GLN A 14 26.90 -3.20 4.18
C GLN A 14 26.03 -3.00 2.93
N ARG A 15 24.77 -3.49 2.99
CA ARG A 15 23.88 -3.46 1.83
C ARG A 15 23.70 -2.01 1.43
N ASN A 16 23.78 -1.70 0.14
CA ASN A 16 23.53 -0.36 -0.40
C ASN A 16 22.02 0.00 -0.42
N TYR A 17 21.20 -0.71 0.36
CA TYR A 17 19.76 -0.49 0.44
C TYR A 17 19.21 -0.80 1.83
N SER A 18 18.12 -0.11 2.17
CA SER A 18 17.22 -0.50 3.26
C SER A 18 16.02 -1.28 2.70
N ARG A 19 15.53 -2.30 3.41
CA ARG A 19 14.35 -3.09 2.99
C ARG A 19 13.18 -2.91 3.95
N LEU A 20 12.03 -2.50 3.42
CA LEU A 20 10.75 -2.48 4.12
C LEU A 20 9.85 -3.57 3.53
N VAL A 21 9.34 -4.48 4.35
CA VAL A 21 8.33 -5.46 3.94
C VAL A 21 6.97 -4.92 4.31
N ILE A 22 6.07 -4.79 3.33
CA ILE A 22 4.75 -4.21 3.55
C ILE A 22 3.74 -5.34 3.73
N ILE A 23 3.00 -5.25 4.82
CA ILE A 23 1.85 -6.08 5.15
C ILE A 23 0.69 -5.10 5.27
N SER A 24 -0.16 -5.05 4.26
CA SER A 24 -1.17 -4.00 4.09
C SER A 24 -2.41 -4.18 4.94
N ASP A 25 -2.77 -5.43 5.19
CA ASP A 25 -3.97 -5.76 5.93
C ASP A 25 -3.83 -7.12 6.60
N PHE A 26 -3.46 -7.12 7.88
CA PHE A 26 -3.59 -8.31 8.70
C PHE A 26 -5.06 -8.45 9.11
N HIS A 27 -5.88 -8.92 8.18
CA HIS A 27 -7.14 -9.52 8.55
C HIS A 27 -6.80 -10.80 9.30
N TYR A 28 -6.68 -10.72 10.63
CA TYR A 28 -6.82 -11.92 11.43
C TYR A 28 -8.15 -12.54 11.00
N PRO A 29 -8.20 -13.79 10.49
CA PRO A 29 -9.44 -14.44 10.12
C PRO A 29 -10.17 -14.67 11.43
N CYS A 30 -10.94 -13.66 11.85
CA CYS A 30 -11.40 -13.45 13.21
C CYS A 30 -10.28 -13.27 14.24
N LYS A 31 -10.46 -12.34 15.19
CA LYS A 31 -9.60 -12.23 16.40
C LYS A 31 -9.54 -13.54 17.23
N ASN A 32 -10.35 -14.54 16.88
CA ASN A 32 -10.47 -15.85 17.49
C ASN A 32 -10.51 -16.93 16.38
N LEU A 33 -9.85 -18.07 16.59
CA LEU A 33 -10.03 -19.25 15.74
C LEU A 33 -11.52 -19.64 15.70
N VAL A 34 -12.11 -19.66 14.51
CA VAL A 34 -13.51 -20.06 14.29
C VAL A 34 -13.61 -21.09 13.18
N THR A 35 -14.70 -21.85 13.18
CA THR A 35 -14.95 -22.83 12.12
C THR A 35 -15.14 -22.13 10.75
N PRO A 36 -14.88 -22.80 9.61
CA PRO A 36 -15.11 -22.25 8.28
C PRO A 36 -16.54 -21.70 8.09
N LYS A 37 -17.54 -22.38 8.67
CA LYS A 37 -18.94 -21.94 8.66
C LYS A 37 -19.14 -20.61 9.39
N GLU A 38 -18.52 -20.44 10.55
CA GLU A 38 -18.58 -19.20 11.33
C GLU A 38 -17.81 -18.06 10.67
N ARG A 39 -16.70 -18.35 9.98
CA ARG A 39 -15.98 -17.36 9.15
C ARG A 39 -16.90 -16.80 8.07
N LEU A 40 -17.56 -17.67 7.30
CA LEU A 40 -18.51 -17.27 6.25
C LEU A 40 -19.67 -16.44 6.80
N LEU A 41 -20.22 -16.80 7.97
CA LEU A 41 -21.28 -16.02 8.62
C LEU A 41 -20.82 -14.62 9.04
N ARG A 42 -19.58 -14.49 9.53
CA ARG A 42 -18.99 -13.19 9.91
C ARG A 42 -18.69 -12.32 8.68
N MET A 43 -18.20 -12.93 7.60
CA MET A 43 -18.02 -12.25 6.31
C MET A 43 -19.37 -11.74 5.78
N ALA A 44 -20.40 -12.58 5.74
CA ALA A 44 -21.74 -12.19 5.32
C ALA A 44 -22.35 -11.10 6.22
N ALA A 45 -22.06 -11.10 7.54
CA ALA A 45 -22.50 -10.05 8.44
C ALA A 45 -21.81 -8.71 8.16
N LYS A 46 -20.48 -8.72 7.94
CA LYS A 46 -19.72 -7.52 7.54
C LYS A 46 -20.24 -6.96 6.21
N GLU A 47 -20.48 -7.83 5.23
CA GLU A 47 -21.02 -7.42 3.92
C GLU A 47 -22.42 -6.81 4.05
N ARG A 48 -23.31 -7.39 4.88
CA ARG A 48 -24.63 -6.79 5.15
C ARG A 48 -24.53 -5.41 5.79
N VAL A 49 -23.67 -5.22 6.79
CA VAL A 49 -23.47 -3.92 7.44
C VAL A 49 -22.88 -2.90 6.46
N LEU A 50 -21.95 -3.31 5.61
CA LEU A 50 -21.42 -2.46 4.54
C LEU A 50 -22.52 -2.05 3.54
N GLN A 51 -23.37 -2.99 3.11
CA GLN A 51 -24.51 -2.69 2.24
C GLN A 51 -25.54 -1.77 2.92
N GLU A 52 -25.78 -1.96 4.22
CA GLU A 52 -26.67 -1.11 5.01
C GLU A 52 -26.14 0.32 5.12
N MET A 53 -24.88 0.49 5.56
CA MET A 53 -24.18 1.77 5.62
C MET A 53 -24.13 2.44 4.24
N ASN A 54 -23.96 1.67 3.16
CA ASN A 54 -23.97 2.19 1.80
C ASN A 54 -25.33 2.77 1.37
N ASN A 55 -26.43 2.33 2.00
CA ASN A 55 -27.78 2.81 1.74
C ASN A 55 -28.18 4.02 2.59
N TRP A 56 -27.35 4.42 3.55
CA TRP A 56 -27.57 5.63 4.34
C TRP A 56 -27.31 6.86 3.46
N ARG A 57 -28.30 7.76 3.39
CA ARG A 57 -28.27 8.94 2.50
C ARG A 57 -27.46 10.11 3.09
N ASP A 58 -27.04 9.96 4.34
CA ASP A 58 -26.36 10.92 5.20
C ASP A 58 -24.99 10.42 5.68
N LEU A 59 -24.50 9.31 5.11
CA LEU A 59 -23.16 8.79 5.38
C LEU A 59 -22.18 9.22 4.29
N ASP A 60 -21.46 10.29 4.57
CA ASP A 60 -20.41 10.83 3.71
C ASP A 60 -19.07 10.15 4.04
N LEU A 61 -18.71 9.11 3.25
CA LEU A 61 -17.36 8.53 3.09
C LEU A 61 -16.84 7.62 4.23
N ALA A 62 -16.22 6.48 3.87
CA ALA A 62 -15.74 5.49 4.84
C ALA A 62 -14.26 5.63 5.24
N VAL A 63 -13.47 6.48 4.56
CA VAL A 63 -12.04 6.70 4.85
C VAL A 63 -11.62 8.16 4.68
N GLU A 64 -12.05 9.02 5.60
CA GLU A 64 -11.72 10.46 5.59
C GLU A 64 -10.55 10.78 6.52
N LEU A 65 -9.59 11.56 6.02
CA LEU A 65 -8.58 12.26 6.81
C LEU A 65 -9.16 13.60 7.28
N SER A 66 -9.20 13.80 8.59
CA SER A 66 -9.63 15.06 9.18
C SER A 66 -8.75 16.24 8.74
N HIS A 67 -9.28 17.46 8.86
CA HIS A 67 -8.54 18.69 8.61
C HIS A 67 -7.20 18.76 9.37
N GLN A 68 -7.14 18.27 10.61
CA GLN A 68 -5.91 18.23 11.41
C GLN A 68 -4.89 17.26 10.82
N GLN A 69 -5.31 16.09 10.33
CA GLN A 69 -4.43 15.12 9.68
C GLN A 69 -3.89 15.65 8.34
N LEU A 70 -4.72 16.33 7.56
CA LEU A 70 -4.31 16.98 6.31
C LEU A 70 -3.31 18.13 6.56
N ALA A 71 -3.57 18.96 7.57
CA ALA A 71 -2.66 20.02 7.97
C ALA A 71 -1.31 19.46 8.43
N TRP A 72 -1.33 18.42 9.26
CA TRP A 72 -0.13 17.71 9.71
C TRP A 72 0.64 17.10 8.53
N LEU A 73 -0.04 16.45 7.59
CA LEU A 73 0.58 15.86 6.40
C LEU A 73 1.29 16.94 5.58
N GLY A 74 0.60 18.04 5.28
CA GLY A 74 1.17 19.16 4.53
C GLY A 74 2.37 19.81 5.24
N GLN A 75 2.28 20.01 6.56
CA GLN A 75 3.38 20.57 7.36
C GLN A 75 4.59 19.64 7.41
N THR A 76 4.36 18.34 7.60
CA THR A 76 5.43 17.33 7.62
C THR A 76 6.13 17.27 6.26
N LEU A 77 5.37 17.21 5.17
CA LEU A 77 5.94 17.27 3.83
C LEU A 77 6.64 18.60 3.54
N ALA A 78 6.21 19.72 4.12
CA ALA A 78 6.90 20.99 3.98
C ALA A 78 8.25 21.01 4.73
N ALA A 79 8.33 20.40 5.90
CA ALA A 79 9.56 20.33 6.70
C ALA A 79 10.62 19.39 6.08
N HIS A 80 10.18 18.36 5.36
CA HIS A 80 11.05 17.33 4.77
C HIS A 80 11.13 17.43 3.23
N ARG A 81 11.05 18.65 2.68
CA ARG A 81 11.00 18.86 1.21
C ARG A 81 12.16 18.25 0.43
N GLN A 82 13.33 18.08 1.03
CA GLN A 82 14.53 17.56 0.35
C GLN A 82 14.72 16.04 0.52
N GLN A 83 13.75 15.33 1.09
CA GLN A 83 13.86 13.89 1.35
C GLN A 83 12.83 13.11 0.52
N PRO A 84 13.24 12.07 -0.23
CA PRO A 84 12.29 11.13 -0.81
C PRO A 84 11.29 10.66 0.23
N THR A 85 10.00 10.79 -0.07
CA THR A 85 8.94 10.45 0.87
C THR A 85 8.07 9.32 0.33
N ILE A 86 7.83 8.33 1.19
CA ILE A 86 6.89 7.24 1.01
C ILE A 86 5.76 7.48 2.02
N ILE A 87 4.53 7.49 1.55
CA ILE A 87 3.35 7.68 2.39
C ILE A 87 2.66 6.33 2.56
N PHE A 88 2.43 5.92 3.81
CA PHE A 88 1.65 4.74 4.15
C PHE A 88 0.26 5.19 4.57
N CYS A 89 -0.75 4.82 3.78
CA CYS A 89 -2.14 5.07 4.11
C CYS A 89 -2.97 3.88 3.63
N HIS A 90 -3.82 3.36 4.53
CA HIS A 90 -4.51 2.11 4.26
C HIS A 90 -5.39 2.20 3.00
N ALA A 91 -6.15 3.30 2.82
CA ALA A 91 -6.93 3.51 1.61
C ALA A 91 -6.06 3.99 0.43
N PRO A 92 -6.34 3.52 -0.80
CA PRO A 92 -5.65 3.98 -2.01
C PRO A 92 -6.03 5.42 -2.37
N LEU A 93 -5.21 6.03 -3.22
CA LEU A 93 -5.56 7.29 -3.87
C LEU A 93 -6.68 7.07 -4.90
N GLU A 94 -7.60 8.05 -5.00
CA GLU A 94 -8.59 8.04 -6.09
C GLU A 94 -7.92 8.02 -7.46
N GLN A 95 -8.62 7.45 -8.45
CA GLN A 95 -8.19 7.45 -9.85
C GLN A 95 -6.85 6.71 -10.11
N THR A 96 -6.45 5.82 -9.20
CA THR A 96 -5.22 5.02 -9.36
C THR A 96 -5.46 3.55 -9.75
N ALA A 97 -6.68 3.19 -10.17
CA ALA A 97 -7.00 1.85 -10.66
C ALA A 97 -7.45 1.84 -12.11
N VAL A 98 -7.25 0.68 -12.75
CA VAL A 98 -7.72 0.42 -14.10
C VAL A 98 -9.24 0.43 -14.12
N SER A 99 -9.82 1.39 -14.83
CA SER A 99 -11.25 1.40 -15.12
C SER A 99 -11.57 0.26 -16.10
N SER A 100 -12.67 -0.46 -15.85
CA SER A 100 -13.27 -1.51 -16.72
C SER A 100 -12.74 -2.96 -16.58
N ARG A 101 -13.25 -3.69 -15.57
CA ARG A 101 -13.67 -5.10 -15.73
C ARG A 101 -14.92 -5.38 -14.86
N PRO A 102 -15.89 -6.21 -15.31
CA PRO A 102 -16.99 -6.66 -14.46
C PRO A 102 -16.46 -7.35 -13.21
N GLY A 103 -16.95 -6.98 -12.02
CA GLY A 103 -16.60 -7.64 -10.76
C GLY A 103 -15.43 -7.04 -9.97
N ILE A 104 -14.80 -5.95 -10.43
CA ILE A 104 -13.74 -5.25 -9.69
C ILE A 104 -14.29 -3.94 -9.13
N SER A 105 -14.22 -3.76 -7.80
CA SER A 105 -14.53 -2.48 -7.15
C SER A 105 -13.46 -1.45 -7.51
N LEU A 106 -13.80 -0.49 -8.36
CA LEU A 106 -12.94 0.68 -8.60
C LEU A 106 -12.73 1.43 -7.27
N PRO A 107 -11.56 2.07 -7.06
CA PRO A 107 -11.41 3.16 -6.09
C PRO A 107 -12.38 4.27 -6.49
N SER A 108 -13.53 4.23 -5.85
CA SER A 108 -14.56 5.25 -5.78
C SER A 108 -14.32 6.11 -4.54
N PRO A 109 -15.04 7.22 -4.37
CA PRO A 109 -14.97 8.00 -3.15
C PRO A 109 -15.21 7.19 -1.86
N ARG A 110 -15.92 6.05 -1.97
CA ARG A 110 -16.26 5.20 -0.82
C ARG A 110 -15.13 4.30 -0.33
N ASN A 111 -14.11 4.03 -1.14
CA ASN A 111 -13.02 3.10 -0.86
C ASN A 111 -11.64 3.68 -1.24
N SER A 112 -11.58 5.00 -1.43
CA SER A 112 -10.33 5.75 -1.60
C SER A 112 -10.18 6.72 -0.46
N VAL A 113 -8.96 7.18 -0.20
CA VAL A 113 -8.72 8.18 0.83
C VAL A 113 -9.39 9.51 0.47
N GLN A 114 -10.05 10.12 1.46
CA GLN A 114 -10.79 11.38 1.32
C GLN A 114 -10.26 12.42 2.31
N PRO A 115 -10.53 13.72 2.08
CA PRO A 115 -11.09 14.33 0.87
C PRO A 115 -10.06 14.40 -0.28
N ALA A 116 -10.43 13.85 -1.45
CA ALA A 116 -9.51 13.70 -2.57
C ALA A 116 -8.93 15.03 -3.10
N GLY A 117 -9.72 16.13 -3.06
CA GLY A 117 -9.28 17.45 -3.52
C GLY A 117 -8.15 18.06 -2.67
N ASP A 118 -8.21 17.90 -1.35
CA ASP A 118 -7.16 18.38 -0.45
C ASP A 118 -5.90 17.53 -0.57
N ILE A 119 -6.06 16.21 -0.67
CA ILE A 119 -4.94 15.28 -0.91
C ILE A 119 -4.24 15.62 -2.21
N ARG A 120 -5.00 15.85 -3.30
CA ARG A 120 -4.46 16.32 -4.59
C ARG A 120 -3.64 17.59 -4.41
N THR A 121 -4.19 18.57 -3.71
CA THR A 121 -3.56 19.87 -3.47
C THR A 121 -2.25 19.73 -2.68
N ILE A 122 -2.25 18.91 -1.63
CA ILE A 122 -1.06 18.62 -0.83
C ILE A 122 -0.01 17.92 -1.70
N LEU A 123 -0.35 16.81 -2.34
CA LEU A 123 0.62 16.05 -3.14
C LEU A 123 1.18 16.89 -4.28
N ALA A 124 0.37 17.72 -4.96
CA ALA A 124 0.84 18.63 -6.00
C ALA A 124 1.88 19.66 -5.51
N ARG A 125 1.88 20.04 -4.23
CA ARG A 125 2.86 20.97 -3.64
C ARG A 125 4.12 20.28 -3.12
N HIS A 126 4.11 18.96 -3.04
CA HIS A 126 5.15 18.15 -2.37
C HIS A 126 5.68 17.08 -3.32
N HIS A 127 6.59 17.50 -4.19
CA HIS A 127 7.14 16.68 -5.28
C HIS A 127 8.06 15.55 -4.80
N GLN A 128 8.49 15.60 -3.54
CA GLN A 128 9.32 14.57 -2.93
C GLN A 128 8.52 13.31 -2.55
N ALA A 129 7.19 13.38 -2.50
CA ALA A 129 6.34 12.21 -2.37
C ALA A 129 6.42 11.38 -3.66
N ARG A 130 6.85 10.12 -3.54
CA ARG A 130 7.07 9.21 -4.67
C ARG A 130 6.15 8.00 -4.65
N LEU A 131 5.88 7.46 -3.47
CA LEU A 131 5.02 6.30 -3.29
C LEU A 131 3.87 6.61 -2.32
N TRP A 132 2.69 6.08 -2.64
CA TRP A 132 1.57 5.93 -1.74
C TRP A 132 1.30 4.44 -1.59
N VAL A 133 1.54 3.87 -0.42
CA VAL A 133 1.42 2.42 -0.20
C VAL A 133 0.09 2.14 0.47
N SER A 134 -0.77 1.39 -0.23
CA SER A 134 -2.16 1.14 0.17
C SER A 134 -2.50 -0.34 0.31
N GLY A 135 -3.50 -0.63 1.15
CA GLY A 135 -4.21 -1.89 1.23
C GLY A 135 -5.65 -1.69 0.79
N HIS A 136 -6.59 -1.94 1.71
CA HIS A 136 -8.04 -1.68 1.67
C HIS A 136 -8.86 -2.34 0.55
N THR A 137 -8.33 -2.37 -0.67
CA THR A 137 -8.92 -2.94 -1.88
C THR A 137 -8.47 -4.38 -2.14
N HIS A 138 -7.51 -4.86 -1.35
CA HIS A 138 -7.00 -6.25 -1.38
C HIS A 138 -6.52 -6.71 -2.76
N THR A 139 -6.05 -5.77 -3.58
CA THR A 139 -5.62 -6.03 -4.96
C THR A 139 -4.46 -7.03 -5.01
N MET A 140 -4.69 -8.15 -5.68
CA MET A 140 -3.76 -9.27 -5.86
C MET A 140 -3.02 -9.17 -7.19
N PRO A 141 -1.87 -9.85 -7.37
CA PRO A 141 -1.15 -9.90 -8.66
C PRO A 141 -1.97 -10.37 -9.87
N SER A 142 -3.05 -11.11 -9.66
CA SER A 142 -4.00 -11.51 -10.72
C SER A 142 -4.90 -10.37 -11.19
N ASP A 143 -5.03 -9.30 -10.41
CA ASP A 143 -5.88 -8.16 -10.73
C ASP A 143 -5.17 -7.20 -11.68
N ALA A 144 -5.91 -6.70 -12.68
CA ALA A 144 -5.37 -5.73 -13.64
C ALA A 144 -4.85 -4.45 -12.96
N THR A 145 -5.42 -4.07 -11.82
CA THR A 145 -5.03 -2.88 -11.04
C THR A 145 -3.73 -3.05 -10.27
N PHE A 146 -3.24 -4.28 -10.05
CA PHE A 146 -2.10 -4.53 -9.16
C PHE A 146 -0.81 -3.86 -9.62
N MET A 147 -0.60 -3.85 -10.93
CA MET A 147 0.49 -3.19 -11.60
C MET A 147 0.02 -2.72 -12.97
N ASP A 148 -0.26 -1.42 -13.05
CA ASP A 148 -0.64 -0.74 -14.28
C ASP A 148 -0.16 0.72 -14.25
N ASP A 149 0.05 1.33 -15.42
CA ASP A 149 0.43 2.74 -15.53
C ASP A 149 -0.64 3.67 -14.92
N ALA A 150 -1.90 3.24 -14.89
CA ALA A 150 -2.98 3.94 -14.19
C ALA A 150 -2.73 4.10 -12.68
N ASN A 151 -1.81 3.33 -12.08
CA ASN A 151 -1.45 3.47 -10.66
C ASN A 151 -0.70 4.77 -10.34
N TYR A 152 -0.21 5.50 -11.34
CA TYR A 152 0.45 6.78 -11.13
C TYR A 152 -0.56 7.91 -10.95
N TYR A 153 -0.75 8.30 -9.69
CA TYR A 153 -1.54 9.47 -9.34
C TYR A 153 -0.90 10.75 -9.90
N GLU A 154 -1.65 11.45 -10.75
CA GLU A 154 -1.22 12.65 -11.47
C GLU A 154 0.13 12.42 -12.21
N GLY A 155 0.36 11.19 -12.70
CA GLY A 155 1.57 10.81 -13.44
C GLY A 155 2.86 10.80 -12.62
N ARG A 156 2.80 10.89 -11.28
CA ARG A 156 4.00 11.06 -10.44
C ARG A 156 4.06 10.20 -9.20
N VAL A 157 2.99 10.12 -8.41
CA VAL A 157 2.98 9.36 -7.16
C VAL A 157 2.45 7.97 -7.47
N LEU A 158 3.30 6.95 -7.36
CA LEU A 158 2.87 5.58 -7.62
C LEU A 158 2.06 5.06 -6.41
N ASN A 159 0.79 4.70 -6.63
CA ASN A 159 0.00 3.97 -5.66
C ASN A 159 0.38 2.48 -5.70
N VAL A 160 1.09 2.01 -4.67
CA VAL A 160 1.47 0.60 -4.53
C VAL A 160 0.36 -0.15 -3.80
N TYR A 161 -0.44 -0.87 -4.57
CA TYR A 161 -1.46 -1.78 -4.04
C TYR A 161 -0.85 -3.04 -3.43
N ASN A 162 -1.53 -3.58 -2.42
CA ASN A 162 -1.13 -4.80 -1.72
C ASN A 162 -2.36 -5.67 -1.45
N SER A 163 -2.20 -6.98 -1.60
CA SER A 163 -3.22 -7.97 -1.29
C SER A 163 -3.46 -8.07 0.22
N ASP A 164 -4.61 -8.60 0.62
CA ASP A 164 -4.76 -9.10 1.99
C ASP A 164 -4.07 -10.46 2.18
N TRP A 165 -4.25 -11.03 3.37
CA TRP A 165 -3.82 -12.37 3.75
C TRP A 165 -5.01 -13.30 4.03
N ASP A 166 -6.19 -12.99 3.49
CA ASP A 166 -7.41 -13.78 3.68
C ASP A 166 -7.59 -14.89 2.62
N GLU A 167 -6.84 -14.80 1.52
CA GLU A 167 -6.84 -15.73 0.38
C GLU A 167 -5.87 -16.92 0.55
N ASP A 168 -6.07 -17.96 -0.26
CA ASP A 168 -5.21 -19.16 -0.28
C ASP A 168 -3.77 -18.86 -0.70
N THR A 169 -3.56 -17.77 -1.45
CA THR A 169 -2.22 -17.32 -1.86
C THR A 169 -1.89 -15.98 -1.25
N ILE A 170 -0.81 -15.95 -0.46
CA ILE A 170 -0.37 -14.74 0.24
C ILE A 170 0.76 -14.08 -0.55
N TYR A 171 0.60 -12.79 -0.83
CA TYR A 171 1.63 -11.98 -1.46
C TYR A 171 2.11 -10.85 -0.53
N THR A 172 3.36 -10.43 -0.72
CA THR A 172 3.87 -9.19 -0.09
C THR A 172 4.67 -8.39 -1.08
N ASN A 173 4.54 -7.07 -1.04
CA ASN A 173 5.50 -6.18 -1.67
C ASN A 173 6.63 -5.83 -0.69
N SER A 174 7.86 -5.83 -1.19
CA SER A 174 9.04 -5.33 -0.48
C SER A 174 9.59 -4.10 -1.19
N LEU A 175 9.82 -3.03 -0.45
CA LEU A 175 10.48 -1.82 -0.92
C LEU A 175 11.96 -1.91 -0.61
N TYR A 176 12.79 -1.84 -1.64
CA TYR A 176 14.25 -1.74 -1.55
C TYR A 176 14.62 -0.29 -1.85
N LEU A 177 15.10 0.42 -0.84
CA LEU A 177 15.40 1.84 -0.89
C LEU A 177 16.88 2.04 -1.21
N TYR A 178 17.17 2.41 -2.44
CA TYR A 178 18.51 2.82 -2.88
C TYR A 178 18.62 4.36 -2.83
N GLU A 179 19.82 4.88 -3.04
CA GLU A 179 20.08 6.33 -3.02
C GLU A 179 19.36 7.07 -4.15
N ASP A 180 19.20 6.43 -5.31
CA ASP A 180 18.70 7.01 -6.56
C ASP A 180 17.34 6.45 -7.01
N HIS A 181 16.89 5.33 -6.43
CA HIS A 181 15.63 4.70 -6.80
C HIS A 181 15.01 3.88 -5.67
N ILE A 182 13.73 3.59 -5.83
CA ILE A 182 13.00 2.60 -5.03
C ILE A 182 12.63 1.44 -5.93
N LEU A 183 13.09 0.24 -5.59
CA LEU A 183 12.68 -1.00 -6.24
C LEU A 183 11.60 -1.69 -5.40
N ILE A 184 10.44 -1.93 -5.99
CA ILE A 184 9.33 -2.65 -5.39
C ILE A 184 9.35 -4.06 -5.98
N ARG A 185 9.36 -5.09 -5.12
CA ARG A 185 9.34 -6.49 -5.55
C ARG A 185 8.22 -7.25 -4.87
N THR A 186 7.55 -8.10 -5.63
CA THR A 186 6.45 -8.94 -5.12
C THR A 186 6.94 -10.36 -4.84
N TYR A 187 6.60 -10.88 -3.67
CA TYR A 187 6.92 -12.25 -3.24
C TYR A 187 5.64 -13.06 -3.07
N ASP A 188 5.62 -14.26 -3.63
CA ASP A 188 4.57 -15.27 -3.44
C ASP A 188 5.00 -16.20 -2.30
N HIS A 189 4.27 -16.16 -1.18
CA HIS A 189 4.58 -16.98 -0.01
C HIS A 189 4.14 -18.43 -0.15
N THR A 190 3.18 -18.72 -1.03
CA THR A 190 2.71 -20.08 -1.31
C THR A 190 3.73 -20.83 -2.16
N ARG A 191 4.33 -20.16 -3.13
CA ARG A 191 5.37 -20.72 -4.01
C ARG A 191 6.79 -20.53 -3.47
N GLY A 192 6.99 -19.61 -2.53
CA GLY A 192 8.29 -19.30 -1.96
C GLY A 192 9.24 -18.63 -2.96
N GLU A 193 8.71 -17.81 -3.88
CA GLU A 193 9.47 -17.21 -4.97
C GLU A 193 9.17 -15.71 -5.14
N TRP A 194 10.15 -15.00 -5.68
CA TRP A 194 9.93 -13.65 -6.20
C TRP A 194 9.20 -13.73 -7.53
N LEU A 195 8.37 -12.73 -7.83
CA LEU A 195 7.65 -12.59 -9.10
C LEU A 195 8.21 -11.40 -9.89
N PRO A 196 9.28 -11.56 -10.70
CA PRO A 196 9.93 -10.43 -11.38
C PRO A 196 9.03 -9.69 -12.37
N ALA A 197 7.96 -10.33 -12.84
CA ALA A 197 6.96 -9.71 -13.70
C ALA A 197 6.22 -8.55 -13.02
N PHE A 198 6.29 -8.43 -11.69
CA PHE A 198 5.68 -7.34 -10.92
C PHE A 198 6.70 -6.39 -10.28
N ASP A 199 7.98 -6.52 -10.65
CA ASP A 199 9.02 -5.61 -10.16
C ASP A 199 8.80 -4.21 -10.76
N ARG A 200 8.78 -3.19 -9.90
CA ARG A 200 8.58 -1.78 -10.29
C ARG A 200 9.72 -0.93 -9.79
N THR A 201 10.27 -0.07 -10.64
CA THR A 201 11.34 0.86 -10.29
C THR A 201 10.83 2.29 -10.34
N VAL A 202 10.91 3.01 -9.22
CA VAL A 202 10.60 4.43 -9.15
C VAL A 202 11.88 5.20 -8.93
N THR A 203 12.31 5.96 -9.93
CA THR A 203 13.46 6.86 -9.82
C THR A 203 13.17 8.00 -8.86
N LEU A 204 14.19 8.41 -8.12
CA LEU A 204 14.15 9.58 -7.25
C LEU A 204 14.63 10.80 -8.04
N PRO A 205 14.05 11.99 -7.81
CA PRO A 205 14.58 13.21 -8.40
C PRO A 205 16.02 13.46 -7.93
N GLU A 206 16.88 13.95 -8.81
CA GLU A 206 18.30 14.23 -8.48
C GLU A 206 18.46 15.15 -7.26
N TRP A 207 17.55 16.12 -7.10
CA TRP A 207 17.56 17.05 -5.96
C TRP A 207 17.14 16.40 -4.63
N CYS A 208 16.53 15.21 -4.65
CA CYS A 208 16.26 14.40 -3.47
C CYS A 208 17.42 13.46 -3.12
N CYS A 209 18.24 13.09 -4.11
CA CYS A 209 19.40 12.24 -3.89
C CYS A 209 20.41 13.09 -3.11
N LEU A 210 20.71 12.70 -1.87
CA LEU A 210 21.73 13.36 -1.07
C LEU A 210 23.04 13.30 -1.87
N THR A 211 23.47 14.42 -2.43
CA THR A 211 24.87 14.60 -2.77
C THR A 211 25.62 14.54 -1.44
N ALA A 212 26.17 13.38 -1.13
CA ALA A 212 27.16 13.20 -0.08
C ALA A 212 28.42 14.01 -0.39
#